data_AF-R6MV26-F1
#
_entry.id   AF-R6MV26-F1
#
_cell.length_a   1.000
_cell.length_b   1.000
_cell.length_c   1.000
_cell.angle_alpha   90.00
_cell.angle_beta   90.00
_cell.angle_gamma   90.00
#
_symmetry.space_group_name_H-M   'P 1'
#
loop_
_entity.id
_entity.type
_entity.pdbx_description
1 polymer ?
#
loop_
_entity_poly.entity_id
_entity_poly.type
_entity_poly.pdbx_seq_one_letter_code
_entity_poly.pdbx_strand_id
1 'polypeptide(L)' 'MCRGLLERYGRLPVVFAGGVMSNSILREYFSKQYGAMFAEPQFSSDNAGGIGVLTAIKAGLG' A
#
# COMPACT_ATOMS: atom_id res chain seq x y z
N MET A 1 -3.58 -7.59 13.17
CA MET A 1 -4.08 -6.20 13.03
C MET A 1 -4.94 -6.04 11.78
N CYS A 2 -4.42 -6.17 10.55
CA CYS A 2 -5.20 -6.00 9.30
C CYS A 2 -6.51 -6.81 9.24
N ARG A 3 -6.47 -8.14 9.49
CA ARG A 3 -7.68 -8.99 9.52
C ARG A 3 -8.79 -8.43 10.41
N GLY A 4 -8.47 -8.04 11.64
CA GLY A 4 -9.45 -7.48 12.58
C GLY A 4 -10.01 -6.13 12.12
N LEU A 5 -9.24 -5.33 11.38
CA LEU A 5 -9.75 -4.10 10.76
C LEU A 5 -10.73 -4.42 9.62
N LEU A 6 -10.43 -5.42 8.78
CA LEU A 6 -11.34 -5.84 7.71
C LEU A 6 -12.64 -6.45 8.25
N GLU A 7 -12.56 -7.18 9.36
CA GLU A 7 -13.75 -7.68 10.07
C GLU A 7 -14.61 -6.52 10.62
N ARG A 8 -13.98 -5.43 11.09
CA ARG A 8 -14.67 -4.27 11.66
C ARG A 8 -15.22 -3.29 10.61
N TYR A 9 -14.49 -3.06 9.53
CA TYR A 9 -14.77 -1.99 8.56
C TYR A 9 -15.18 -2.52 7.17
N GLY A 10 -15.23 -3.85 7.00
CA GLY A 10 -15.58 -4.50 5.74
C GLY A 10 -14.39 -4.75 4.81
N ARG A 11 -14.66 -5.37 3.66
CA ARG A 11 -13.66 -5.74 2.65
C ARG A 11 -13.24 -4.54 1.79
N LEU A 12 -12.54 -3.60 2.42
CA LEU A 12 -11.95 -2.45 1.74
C LEU A 12 -10.61 -2.82 1.08
N PRO A 13 -10.19 -2.10 0.02
CA PRO A 13 -8.84 -2.22 -0.52
C PRO A 13 -7.78 -1.98 0.55
N VAL A 14 -6.76 -2.86 0.60
CA VAL A 14 -5.65 -2.76 1.55
C VAL A 14 -4.37 -2.44 0.80
N VAL A 15 -3.65 -1.43 1.28
CA VAL A 15 -2.31 -1.08 0.81
C VAL A 15 -1.32 -1.37 1.94
N PHE A 16 -0.28 -2.16 1.65
CA PHE A 16 0.88 -2.28 2.53
C PHE A 16 2.06 -1.54 1.89
N ALA A 17 2.73 -0.67 2.65
CA ALA A 17 3.80 0.19 2.15
C ALA A 17 5.00 0.22 3.12
N GLY A 18 6.13 0.74 2.63
CA GLY A 18 7.40 0.85 3.35
C GLY A 18 8.41 -0.22 2.93
N GLY A 19 9.70 0.02 3.22
CA GLY A 19 10.82 -0.78 2.68
C GLY A 19 10.75 -2.29 2.96
N VAL A 20 10.14 -2.74 4.06
CA VAL A 20 9.94 -4.18 4.35
C VAL A 20 9.05 -4.85 3.30
N MET A 21 8.12 -4.10 2.71
CA MET A 21 7.21 -4.59 1.67
C MET A 21 7.84 -4.66 0.27
N SER A 22 9.10 -4.23 0.12
CA SER A 22 9.88 -4.51 -1.09
C SER A 22 10.27 -5.99 -1.23
N ASN A 23 10.22 -6.77 -0.13
CA ASN A 23 10.51 -8.20 -0.13
C ASN A 23 9.42 -8.98 -0.90
N SER A 24 9.83 -9.70 -1.94
CA SER A 24 8.92 -10.42 -2.84
C SER A 24 8.10 -11.51 -2.15
N ILE A 25 8.69 -12.22 -1.17
CA ILE A 25 8.02 -13.29 -0.42
C ILE A 25 6.89 -12.70 0.42
N LEU A 26 7.16 -11.60 1.13
CA LEU A 26 6.15 -10.92 1.94
C LEU A 26 5.05 -10.34 1.04
N ARG A 27 5.43 -9.67 -0.05
CA ARG A 27 4.46 -9.13 -1.02
C ARG A 27 3.50 -10.21 -1.51
N GLU A 28 4.03 -11.34 -1.95
CA GLU A 28 3.21 -12.45 -2.45
C GLU A 28 2.29 -13.01 -1.37
N TYR A 29 2.80 -13.21 -0.15
CA TYR A 29 2.00 -13.67 0.98
C TYR A 29 0.83 -12.72 1.26
N PHE A 30 1.09 -11.42 1.42
CA PHE A 30 0.06 -10.44 1.76
C PHE A 30 -0.92 -10.19 0.61
N SER A 31 -0.46 -10.24 -0.65
CA SER A 31 -1.37 -10.19 -1.81
C SER A 31 -2.34 -11.37 -1.81
N LYS A 32 -1.87 -12.61 -1.55
CA LYS A 32 -2.74 -13.79 -1.49
C LYS A 32 -3.70 -13.75 -0.30
N GLN A 33 -3.22 -13.33 0.87
CA GLN A 33 -4.02 -13.36 2.11
C GLN A 33 -5.07 -12.25 2.18
N TYR A 34 -4.76 -11.06 1.68
CA TYR A 34 -5.61 -9.88 1.88
C TYR A 34 -6.07 -9.21 0.58
N GLY A 35 -5.68 -9.74 -0.59
CA GLY A 35 -5.89 -9.04 -1.86
C GLY A 35 -5.15 -7.69 -1.88
N ALA A 36 -4.02 -7.61 -1.17
CA ALA A 36 -3.36 -6.35 -0.93
C ALA A 36 -2.65 -5.80 -2.18
N MET A 37 -2.72 -4.48 -2.30
CA MET A 37 -2.07 -3.68 -3.33
C MET A 37 -0.69 -3.24 -2.86
N PHE A 38 0.26 -3.21 -3.79
CA PHE A 38 1.63 -2.81 -3.57
C PHE A 38 2.09 -1.88 -4.67
N ALA A 39 2.93 -0.92 -4.32
CA ALA A 39 3.66 -0.15 -5.32
C ALA A 39 4.70 -1.07 -6.01
N GLU A 40 5.18 -0.66 -7.18
CA GLU A 40 6.33 -1.34 -7.77
C GLU A 40 7.55 -1.27 -6.83
N PRO A 41 8.49 -2.23 -6.88
CA PRO A 41 9.63 -2.27 -5.95
C PRO A 41 10.41 -0.95 -5.88
N GLN A 42 10.59 -0.29 -7.03
CA GLN A 42 11.27 1.00 -7.15
C GLN A 42 10.57 2.16 -6.40
N PHE A 43 9.28 2.04 -6.14
CA PHE A 43 8.47 3.01 -5.39
C PHE A 43 8.11 2.52 -3.98
N SER A 44 8.52 1.31 -3.59
CA SER A 44 8.14 0.71 -2.30
C SER A 44 9.05 1.11 -1.14
N SER A 45 10.30 1.50 -1.45
CA SER A 45 11.32 1.80 -0.44
C SER A 45 11.38 3.29 -0.07
N ASP A 46 11.08 4.18 -1.02
CA ASP A 46 11.07 5.62 -0.83
C ASP A 46 9.62 6.12 -0.62
N ASN A 47 9.41 7.05 0.31
CA ASN A 47 8.10 7.65 0.59
C ASN A 47 7.81 8.91 -0.25
N ALA A 48 8.77 9.38 -1.05
CA ALA A 48 8.64 10.60 -1.86
C ALA A 48 7.49 10.52 -2.87
N GLY A 49 7.27 9.36 -3.50
CA GLY A 49 6.22 9.18 -4.51
C GLY A 49 4.81 9.44 -3.95
N GLY A 50 4.53 8.92 -2.75
CA GLY A 50 3.23 9.12 -2.09
C GLY A 50 2.96 10.58 -1.75
N ILE A 51 3.98 11.31 -1.29
CA ILE A 51 3.87 12.74 -1.01
C ILE A 51 3.68 13.55 -2.29
N GLY A 52 4.41 13.22 -3.37
CA GLY A 52 4.26 13.90 -4.66
C GLY A 52 2.84 13.82 -5.21
N VAL A 53 2.21 12.64 -5.16
CA VAL A 53 0.81 12.48 -5.59
C VAL A 53 -0.16 13.23 -4.67
N LEU A 54 0.02 13.11 -3.35
CA LEU A 54 -0.87 13.76 -2.39
C LEU A 54 -0.85 15.30 -2.52
N THR A 55 0.32 15.89 -2.75
CA THR A 55 0.45 17.34 -2.94
C THR A 55 -0.06 17.79 -4.30
N ALA A 56 0.13 16.99 -5.36
CA ALA A 56 -0.46 17.27 -6.68
C ALA A 56 -1.99 17.31 -6.62
N ILE A 57 -2.62 16.34 -5.96
CA ILE A 57 -4.08 16.32 -5.75
C ILE A 57 -4.52 17.55 -4.95
N LYS A 58 -3.81 17.87 -3.85
CA LYS A 58 -4.11 19.05 -3.03
C LYS A 58 -3.96 20.36 -3.80
N ALA A 59 -3.07 20.41 -4.78
CA ALA A 59 -2.87 21.57 -5.65
C ALA A 59 -3.87 21.63 -6.82
N GLY A 60 -4.77 20.65 -6.98
CA GLY A 60 -5.74 20.59 -8.07
C GLY A 60 -5.15 20.12 -9.41
N LEU A 61 -4.05 19.37 -9.37
CA LEU A 61 -3.36 18.84 -10.56
C LEU A 61 -3.70 17.36 -10.85
N GLY A 62 -4.75 16.83 -10.22
CA GLY A 62 -5.17 15.42 -10.29
C GLY A 62 -6.44 15.19 -11.10
#